data_AF-A0A5C3PE76-F1
#
_entry.id   AF-A0A5C3PE76-F1
#
_cell.length_a   1.000
_cell.length_b   1.000
_cell.length_c   1.000
_cell.angle_alpha   90.00
_cell.angle_beta   90.00
_cell.angle_gamma   90.00
#
_symmetry.space_group_name_H-M   'P 1'
#
loop_
_entity.id
_entity.type
_entity.pdbx_description
1 polymer ?
#
loop_
_entity_poly.entity_id
_entity_poly.type
_entity_poly.pdbx_seq_one_letter_code
_entity_poly.pdbx_strand_id
1 'polypeptide(L)'
;MALHPPGWDEVASPATTQGDLGEGFREDTIRLSTTGEPGLERFWPIPLYGVAYIVHKRYRLWHPRVLPTLTSLTLRGMYGALALGHAADIEATRLRDKVIRGADNDRLWIHLYSVTLRAGSPGLLERVKKEAGHAWPSRLTWPDLTYPRDFRPAEFLIELYEFYLWRLRSLWSDEPSRQLASVILRDAIVKHGLSEHDAHILVRTVAEALYVGQGNLVSRTFEGRVPCAFAGITMLGLYARWRALPIDVRVFCTMWQWTLFQVWVYRTLWGRYHHWESLRSLEDPAKAVAVMEAAVEMTEAG
;
A
#
# COMPACT_ATOMS: atom_id res chain seq x y z
N MET A 1 -11.66 -31.58 11.51
CA MET A 1 -13.03 -31.27 11.08
C MET A 1 -13.00 -29.83 10.58
N ALA A 2 -12.74 -29.66 9.29
CA ALA A 2 -12.57 -28.34 8.68
C ALA A 2 -13.96 -27.72 8.50
N LEU A 3 -14.19 -26.57 9.12
CA LEU A 3 -15.41 -25.78 8.94
C LEU A 3 -15.29 -25.08 7.58
N HIS A 4 -15.81 -25.72 6.52
CA HIS A 4 -16.08 -25.04 5.27
C HIS A 4 -17.22 -24.03 5.51
N PRO A 5 -17.03 -22.72 5.20
CA PRO A 5 -18.11 -21.76 5.26
C PRO A 5 -19.19 -22.11 4.22
N PRO A 6 -20.48 -21.99 4.54
CA PRO A 6 -21.54 -22.23 3.56
C PRO A 6 -21.49 -21.18 2.45
N GLY A 7 -21.39 -21.63 1.18
CA GLY A 7 -21.47 -20.78 -0.02
C GLY A 7 -20.18 -20.62 -0.82
N TRP A 8 -19.21 -21.53 -0.69
CA TRP A 8 -18.00 -21.57 -1.53
C TRP A 8 -18.27 -22.08 -2.95
N ASP A 9 -19.33 -22.85 -3.16
CA ASP A 9 -19.70 -23.48 -4.43
C ASP A 9 -20.15 -22.47 -5.53
N GLU A 10 -20.17 -21.15 -5.23
CA GLU A 10 -20.55 -20.07 -6.15
C GLU A 10 -19.35 -19.23 -6.63
N VAL A 11 -18.10 -19.69 -6.46
CA VAL A 11 -16.96 -19.02 -7.10
C VAL A 11 -17.04 -19.28 -8.61
N ALA A 12 -17.59 -18.31 -9.33
CA ALA A 12 -17.58 -18.31 -10.79
C ALA A 12 -16.14 -18.51 -11.28
N SER A 13 -15.93 -19.56 -12.09
CA SER A 13 -14.67 -19.82 -12.79
C SER A 13 -14.15 -18.52 -13.40
N PRO A 14 -12.86 -18.20 -13.26
CA PRO A 14 -12.25 -17.05 -13.92
C PRO A 14 -12.03 -17.37 -15.41
N ALA A 15 -13.10 -17.66 -16.14
CA ALA A 15 -13.11 -17.72 -17.59
C ALA A 15 -13.23 -16.30 -18.16
N THR A 16 -12.34 -15.40 -17.74
CA THR A 16 -12.17 -14.11 -18.42
C THR A 16 -11.02 -14.28 -19.40
N THR A 17 -11.38 -14.38 -20.68
CA THR A 17 -10.47 -14.59 -21.80
C THR A 17 -9.23 -13.70 -21.70
N GLN A 18 -8.07 -14.34 -21.71
CA GLN A 18 -6.70 -13.82 -21.77
C GLN A 18 -6.49 -12.64 -22.77
N GLY A 19 -7.42 -12.43 -23.70
CA GLY A 19 -7.43 -11.34 -24.68
C GLY A 19 -7.73 -9.95 -24.12
N ASP A 20 -8.67 -9.79 -23.18
CA ASP A 20 -9.11 -8.46 -22.70
C ASP A 20 -8.10 -7.83 -21.73
N LEU A 21 -7.44 -8.65 -20.92
CA LEU A 21 -6.33 -8.21 -20.07
C LEU A 21 -5.10 -7.83 -20.90
N GLY A 22 -4.94 -8.46 -22.07
CA GLY A 22 -3.86 -8.20 -23.02
C GLY A 22 -3.96 -6.84 -23.71
N GLU A 23 -5.15 -6.23 -23.83
CA GLU A 23 -5.33 -4.91 -24.44
C GLU A 23 -4.98 -3.76 -23.50
N GLY A 24 -5.43 -3.81 -22.23
CA GLY A 24 -5.00 -2.84 -21.21
C GLY A 24 -3.50 -2.93 -20.90
N PHE A 25 -2.95 -4.15 -20.89
CA PHE A 25 -1.49 -4.35 -20.81
C PHE A 25 -0.76 -3.96 -22.09
N ARG A 26 -1.37 -4.07 -23.28
CA ARG A 26 -0.81 -3.57 -24.53
C ARG A 26 -0.63 -2.07 -24.49
N GLU A 27 -1.60 -1.32 -23.99
CA GLU A 27 -1.46 0.14 -23.86
C GLU A 27 -0.33 0.53 -22.88
N ASP A 28 -0.13 -0.23 -21.81
CA ASP A 28 0.96 -0.02 -20.84
C ASP A 28 2.33 -0.55 -21.33
N THR A 29 2.36 -1.61 -22.15
CA THR A 29 3.59 -2.14 -22.78
C THR A 29 4.02 -1.33 -24.00
N ILE A 30 3.10 -0.69 -24.73
CA ILE A 30 3.39 0.25 -25.82
C ILE A 30 4.10 1.52 -25.28
N ARG A 31 4.03 1.78 -23.97
CA ARG A 31 4.79 2.86 -23.29
C ARG A 31 6.14 2.43 -22.72
N LEU A 32 6.57 1.18 -22.89
CA LEU A 32 7.92 0.77 -22.51
C LEU A 32 8.91 1.49 -23.43
N SER A 33 9.71 2.42 -22.89
CA SER A 33 10.73 3.09 -23.68
C SER A 33 11.72 2.07 -24.25
N THR A 34 11.85 2.04 -25.58
CA THR A 34 12.75 1.14 -26.31
C THR A 34 14.22 1.47 -26.13
N THR A 35 14.55 2.52 -25.39
CA THR A 35 15.91 2.97 -25.10
C THR A 35 16.36 2.43 -23.73
N GLY A 36 17.66 2.14 -23.59
CA GLY A 36 18.29 1.59 -22.37
C GLY A 36 17.96 2.35 -21.08
N GLU A 37 18.29 1.76 -19.91
CA GLU A 37 17.91 2.28 -18.59
C GLU A 37 18.01 3.81 -18.56
N PRO A 38 16.89 4.55 -18.42
CA PRO A 38 16.95 6.00 -18.42
C PRO A 38 17.80 6.41 -17.22
N GLY A 39 18.89 7.12 -17.49
CA GLY A 39 19.87 7.54 -16.49
C GLY A 39 19.30 8.57 -15.52
N LEU A 40 20.14 9.45 -14.98
CA LEU A 40 19.69 10.52 -14.08
C LEU A 40 18.66 11.47 -14.71
N GLU A 41 18.54 11.47 -16.03
CA GLU A 41 17.59 12.29 -16.80
C GLU A 41 16.15 12.11 -16.33
N ARG A 42 15.72 10.89 -15.95
CA ARG A 42 14.34 10.67 -15.46
C ARG A 42 13.97 11.49 -14.22
N PHE A 43 14.97 11.92 -13.43
CA PHE A 43 14.78 12.74 -12.24
C PHE A 43 14.75 14.24 -12.52
N TRP A 44 14.83 14.69 -13.78
CA TRP A 44 14.78 16.10 -14.17
C TRP A 44 13.54 16.87 -13.63
N PRO A 45 12.36 16.25 -13.39
CA PRO A 45 11.24 16.97 -12.79
C PRO A 45 11.44 17.32 -11.31
N ILE A 46 12.34 16.62 -10.60
CA ILE A 46 12.58 16.84 -9.16
C ILE A 46 13.08 18.27 -8.87
N PRO A 47 14.08 18.80 -9.58
CA PRO A 47 14.48 20.20 -9.48
C PRO A 47 13.33 21.21 -9.62
N LEU A 48 12.28 20.92 -10.41
CA LEU A 48 11.14 21.82 -10.58
C LEU A 48 10.37 22.05 -9.28
N TYR A 49 10.31 21.06 -8.37
CA TYR A 49 9.72 21.28 -7.04
C TYR A 49 10.54 22.29 -6.23
N GLY A 50 11.86 22.31 -6.38
CA GLY A 50 12.75 23.30 -5.78
C GLY A 50 12.52 24.70 -6.36
N VAL A 51 12.42 24.81 -7.68
CA VAL A 51 12.09 26.09 -8.35
C VAL A 51 10.71 26.58 -7.91
N ALA A 52 9.70 25.71 -7.91
CA ALA A 52 8.35 26.04 -7.47
C ALA A 52 8.32 26.47 -5.99
N TYR A 53 9.11 25.84 -5.12
CA TYR A 53 9.29 26.27 -3.74
C TYR A 53 9.88 27.69 -3.65
N ILE A 54 10.92 28.00 -4.44
CA ILE A 54 11.54 29.34 -4.46
C ILE A 54 10.53 30.39 -4.94
N VAL A 55 9.82 30.10 -6.03
CA VAL A 55 8.77 30.98 -6.57
C VAL A 55 7.67 31.21 -5.53
N HIS A 56 7.18 30.15 -4.88
CA HIS A 56 6.15 30.26 -3.83
C HIS A 56 6.69 31.04 -2.63
N LYS A 57 7.93 30.80 -2.20
CA LYS A 57 8.57 31.56 -1.11
C LYS A 57 8.67 33.03 -1.47
N ARG A 58 9.08 33.37 -2.70
CA ARG A 58 9.19 34.76 -3.17
C ARG A 58 7.82 35.43 -3.26
N TYR A 59 6.83 34.72 -3.79
CA TYR A 59 5.44 35.18 -3.82
C TYR A 59 4.92 35.50 -2.41
N ARG A 60 5.23 34.68 -1.40
CA ARG A 60 4.84 34.92 0.00
C ARG A 60 5.53 36.12 0.64
N LEU A 61 6.71 36.51 0.15
CA LEU A 61 7.39 37.74 0.59
C LEU A 61 6.69 38.98 0.02
N TRP A 62 6.19 38.91 -1.22
CA TRP A 62 5.47 40.02 -1.86
C TRP A 62 4.00 40.12 -1.43
N HIS A 63 3.38 38.98 -1.14
CA HIS A 63 2.00 38.89 -0.68
C HIS A 63 1.93 38.17 0.68
N PRO A 64 2.26 38.89 1.78
CA PRO A 64 2.19 38.34 3.13
C PRO A 64 0.75 37.95 3.49
N ARG A 65 0.60 36.92 4.32
CA ARG A 65 -0.72 36.39 4.70
C ARG A 65 -1.41 37.34 5.68
N VAL A 66 -2.68 37.64 5.40
CA VAL A 66 -3.57 38.36 6.32
C VAL A 66 -4.33 37.37 7.23
N LEU A 67 -4.62 36.17 6.72
CA LEU A 67 -5.35 35.13 7.45
C LEU A 67 -4.41 34.09 8.10
N PRO A 68 -4.84 33.49 9.23
CA PRO A 68 -4.13 32.36 9.83
C PRO A 68 -3.91 31.23 8.83
N THR A 69 -2.82 30.47 9.00
CA THR A 69 -2.54 29.34 8.12
C THR A 69 -3.58 28.24 8.30
N LEU A 70 -4.05 27.66 7.19
CA LEU A 70 -4.95 26.49 7.21
C LEU A 70 -4.24 25.28 7.81
N THR A 71 -2.95 25.11 7.50
CA THR A 71 -2.11 24.01 8.00
C THR A 71 -0.88 24.54 8.73
N SER A 72 -0.33 23.73 9.64
CA SER A 72 0.99 23.93 10.26
C SER A 72 2.14 23.44 9.36
N LEU A 73 1.82 22.84 8.20
CA LEU A 73 2.80 22.28 7.29
C LEU A 73 3.68 23.39 6.71
N THR A 74 5.00 23.19 6.82
CA THR A 74 5.96 24.10 6.20
C THR A 74 5.99 23.89 4.69
N LEU A 75 6.17 24.98 3.94
CA LEU A 75 6.33 24.93 2.48
C LEU A 75 7.42 23.94 2.06
N ARG A 76 8.60 24.02 2.71
CA ARG A 76 9.70 23.08 2.47
C ARG A 76 9.29 21.62 2.64
N GLY A 77 8.49 21.33 3.66
CA GLY A 77 8.02 19.97 3.96
C GLY A 77 7.10 19.44 2.87
N MET A 78 6.16 20.26 2.39
CA MET A 78 5.23 19.86 1.33
C MET A 78 5.95 19.61 0.00
N TYR A 79 6.78 20.55 -0.46
CA TYR A 79 7.54 20.39 -1.71
C TYR A 79 8.56 19.25 -1.63
N GLY A 80 9.23 19.08 -0.48
CA GLY A 80 10.15 17.96 -0.27
C GLY A 80 9.44 16.61 -0.29
N ALA A 81 8.27 16.51 0.34
CA ALA A 81 7.47 15.29 0.36
C ALA A 81 6.96 14.90 -1.05
N LEU A 82 6.52 15.90 -1.85
CA LEU A 82 6.14 15.69 -3.25
C LEU A 82 7.33 15.27 -4.13
N ALA A 83 8.48 15.91 -3.95
CA ALA A 83 9.70 15.58 -4.68
C ALA A 83 10.17 14.14 -4.40
N LEU A 84 10.16 13.74 -3.12
CA LEU A 84 10.48 12.36 -2.71
C LEU A 84 9.48 11.35 -3.25
N GLY A 85 8.18 11.68 -3.21
CA GLY A 85 7.15 10.83 -3.79
C GLY A 85 7.29 10.67 -5.30
N HIS A 86 7.65 11.72 -6.03
CA HIS A 86 7.94 11.64 -7.45
C HIS A 86 9.16 10.76 -7.73
N ALA A 87 10.21 10.86 -6.91
CA ALA A 87 11.37 9.97 -6.98
C ALA A 87 10.99 8.50 -6.76
N ALA A 88 10.12 8.23 -5.78
CA ALA A 88 9.60 6.90 -5.51
C ALA A 88 8.80 6.35 -6.71
N ASP A 89 7.98 7.17 -7.36
CA ASP A 89 7.19 6.75 -8.53
C ASP A 89 8.06 6.43 -9.76
N ILE A 90 9.12 7.21 -9.99
CA ILE A 90 10.15 6.92 -11.00
C ILE A 90 10.80 5.57 -10.71
N GLU A 91 11.22 5.35 -9.47
CA GLU A 91 11.90 4.11 -9.09
C GLU A 91 10.95 2.90 -9.14
N ALA A 92 9.68 3.08 -8.75
CA ALA A 92 8.65 2.07 -8.93
C ALA A 92 8.50 1.66 -10.40
N THR A 93 8.51 2.64 -11.31
CA THR A 93 8.44 2.38 -12.75
C THR A 93 9.67 1.63 -13.23
N ARG A 94 10.87 1.97 -12.73
CA ARG A 94 12.10 1.21 -13.03
C ARG A 94 12.00 -0.24 -12.55
N LEU A 95 11.52 -0.47 -11.33
CA LEU A 95 11.39 -1.82 -10.77
C LEU A 95 10.40 -2.65 -11.57
N ARG A 96 9.24 -2.09 -11.92
CA ARG A 96 8.27 -2.71 -12.82
C ARG A 96 8.89 -3.08 -14.16
N ASP A 97 9.56 -2.12 -14.81
CA ASP A 97 10.16 -2.34 -16.12
C ASP A 97 11.27 -3.39 -16.05
N LYS A 98 11.98 -3.54 -14.92
CA LYS A 98 12.94 -4.64 -14.71
C LYS A 98 12.27 -6.00 -14.66
N VAL A 99 11.11 -6.12 -14.00
CA VAL A 99 10.34 -7.38 -13.99
C VAL A 99 9.89 -7.72 -15.41
N ILE A 100 9.31 -6.76 -16.14
CA ILE A 100 8.78 -6.98 -17.48
C ILE A 100 9.90 -7.27 -18.50
N ARG A 101 10.93 -6.44 -18.55
CA ARG A 101 12.04 -6.58 -19.53
C ARG A 101 13.00 -7.70 -19.17
N GLY A 102 13.15 -7.99 -17.88
CA GLY A 102 13.97 -9.10 -17.38
C GLY A 102 13.37 -10.48 -17.66
N ALA A 103 12.16 -10.54 -18.25
CA ALA A 103 11.40 -11.77 -18.45
C ALA A 103 11.20 -12.57 -17.14
N ASP A 104 11.04 -11.85 -16.04
CA ASP A 104 10.78 -12.43 -14.71
C ASP A 104 9.29 -12.80 -14.63
N ASN A 105 8.95 -13.88 -15.31
CA ASN A 105 7.59 -14.35 -15.50
C ASN A 105 6.91 -14.66 -14.15
N ASP A 106 7.66 -15.17 -13.18
CA ASP A 106 7.12 -15.56 -11.88
C ASP A 106 6.57 -14.34 -11.12
N ARG A 107 7.40 -13.29 -10.96
CA ARG A 107 6.98 -12.07 -10.26
C ARG A 107 5.88 -11.32 -11.01
N LEU A 108 5.91 -11.35 -12.35
CA LEU A 108 4.84 -10.79 -13.17
C LEU A 108 3.53 -11.55 -12.97
N TRP A 109 3.58 -12.89 -12.96
CA TRP A 109 2.41 -13.73 -12.77
C TRP A 109 1.79 -13.53 -11.39
N ILE A 110 2.58 -13.40 -10.33
CA ILE A 110 2.11 -13.08 -8.97
C ILE A 110 1.31 -11.77 -8.95
N HIS A 111 1.83 -10.74 -9.64
CA HIS A 111 1.12 -9.46 -9.76
C HIS A 111 -0.20 -9.61 -10.52
N LEU A 112 -0.17 -10.30 -11.67
CA LEU A 112 -1.36 -10.54 -12.50
C LEU A 112 -2.44 -11.30 -11.73
N TYR A 113 -2.08 -12.39 -11.07
CA TYR A 113 -2.98 -13.17 -10.21
C TYR A 113 -3.66 -12.29 -9.15
N SER A 114 -2.89 -11.42 -8.49
CA SER A 114 -3.43 -10.54 -7.45
C SER A 114 -4.49 -9.58 -8.00
N VAL A 115 -4.29 -9.07 -9.22
CA VAL A 115 -5.23 -8.18 -9.91
C VAL A 115 -6.46 -8.94 -10.42
N THR A 116 -6.29 -10.14 -10.97
CA THR A 116 -7.40 -10.96 -11.49
C THR A 116 -8.30 -11.48 -10.38
N LEU A 117 -7.73 -11.95 -9.26
CA LEU A 117 -8.48 -12.42 -8.10
C LEU A 117 -9.48 -11.35 -7.64
N ARG A 118 -9.04 -10.09 -7.62
CA ARG A 118 -9.91 -8.99 -7.27
C ARG A 118 -11.05 -8.77 -8.27
N ALA A 119 -10.75 -8.83 -9.57
CA ALA A 119 -11.78 -8.65 -10.60
C ALA A 119 -12.88 -9.71 -10.47
N GLY A 120 -12.53 -10.94 -10.08
CA GLY A 120 -13.48 -12.03 -9.83
C GLY A 120 -14.16 -12.02 -8.46
N SER A 121 -13.66 -11.26 -7.47
CA SER A 121 -14.10 -11.34 -6.06
C SER A 121 -14.84 -10.13 -5.46
N PRO A 122 -15.55 -9.24 -6.20
CA PRO A 122 -16.15 -8.04 -5.60
C PRO A 122 -17.21 -8.38 -4.54
N GLY A 123 -18.04 -9.41 -4.79
CA GLY A 123 -19.07 -9.85 -3.85
C GLY A 123 -18.50 -10.56 -2.61
N LEU A 124 -17.41 -11.33 -2.79
CA LEU A 124 -16.75 -12.05 -1.70
C LEU A 124 -16.11 -11.08 -0.70
N LEU A 125 -15.42 -10.05 -1.18
CA LEU A 125 -14.81 -9.04 -0.32
C LEU A 125 -15.86 -8.26 0.47
N GLU A 126 -17.03 -7.98 -0.12
CA GLU A 126 -18.13 -7.31 0.57
C GLU A 126 -18.77 -8.18 1.66
N ARG A 127 -18.94 -9.49 1.40
CA ARG A 127 -19.40 -10.47 2.40
C ARG A 127 -18.40 -10.57 3.55
N VAL A 128 -17.11 -10.77 3.24
CA VAL A 128 -16.04 -10.81 4.25
C VAL A 128 -15.98 -9.51 5.05
N LYS A 129 -16.15 -8.34 4.44
CA LYS A 129 -16.21 -7.07 5.19
C LYS A 129 -17.39 -6.99 6.15
N LYS A 130 -18.53 -7.62 5.83
CA LYS A 130 -19.71 -7.70 6.71
C LYS A 130 -19.52 -8.74 7.82
N GLU A 131 -18.85 -9.85 7.53
CA GLU A 131 -18.64 -10.98 8.44
C GLU A 131 -17.37 -10.87 9.31
N ALA A 132 -16.36 -10.11 8.87
CA ALA A 132 -15.06 -9.92 9.54
C ALA A 132 -15.13 -9.25 10.92
N GLY A 133 -16.34 -8.88 11.38
CA GLY A 133 -16.59 -8.66 12.80
C GLY A 133 -16.32 -9.90 13.67
N HIS A 134 -16.18 -11.10 13.08
CA HIS A 134 -15.98 -12.36 13.79
C HIS A 134 -14.66 -13.04 13.34
N ALA A 135 -13.58 -12.62 14.02
CA ALA A 135 -12.26 -13.25 14.19
C ALA A 135 -11.80 -14.35 13.21
N TRP A 136 -10.83 -13.99 12.34
CA TRP A 136 -9.88 -14.95 11.74
C TRP A 136 -8.44 -14.40 11.74
N PRO A 137 -7.83 -14.13 12.92
CA PRO A 137 -6.43 -13.75 12.96
C PRO A 137 -5.56 -14.93 12.53
N SER A 138 -4.87 -14.80 11.40
CA SER A 138 -3.75 -15.68 11.05
C SER A 138 -2.44 -14.98 11.39
N ARG A 139 -1.39 -15.74 11.75
CA ARG A 139 -0.03 -15.21 11.89
C ARG A 139 0.46 -14.48 10.64
N LEU A 140 -0.05 -14.85 9.47
CA LEU A 140 0.26 -14.20 8.19
C LEU A 140 -0.36 -12.79 8.10
N THR A 141 -1.48 -12.55 8.80
CA THR A 141 -2.16 -11.25 8.89
C THR A 141 -1.67 -10.35 10.01
N TRP A 142 -1.10 -10.89 11.08
CA TRP A 142 -0.56 -10.12 12.21
C TRP A 142 0.74 -10.76 12.69
N PRO A 143 1.84 -10.00 12.82
CA PRO A 143 2.96 -10.48 13.62
C PRO A 143 2.44 -10.71 15.04
N ASP A 144 2.64 -11.91 15.57
CA ASP A 144 2.28 -12.23 16.95
C ASP A 144 3.05 -11.26 17.86
N LEU A 145 2.36 -10.27 18.43
CA LEU A 145 2.85 -9.57 19.62
C LEU A 145 2.71 -10.56 20.78
N THR A 146 3.61 -11.52 20.86
CA THR A 146 3.73 -12.35 22.05
C THR A 146 4.23 -11.43 23.15
N TYR A 147 3.33 -10.86 23.96
CA TYR A 147 3.71 -10.23 25.21
C TYR A 147 4.57 -11.25 25.98
N PRO A 148 5.89 -11.01 26.12
CA PRO A 148 6.71 -11.95 26.83
C PRO A 148 6.21 -11.94 28.28
N ARG A 149 5.85 -13.13 28.80
CA ARG A 149 5.41 -13.28 30.20
C ARG A 149 6.43 -12.70 31.17
N ASP A 150 7.69 -12.64 30.75
CA ASP A 150 8.79 -11.97 31.42
C ASP A 150 9.11 -10.64 30.71
N PHE A 151 8.67 -9.52 31.28
CA PHE A 151 8.88 -8.20 30.67
C PHE A 151 10.39 -7.87 30.61
N ARG A 152 10.94 -7.92 29.40
CA ARG A 152 12.30 -7.46 29.10
C ARG A 152 12.21 -6.19 28.25
N PRO A 153 12.64 -5.01 28.78
CA PRO A 153 12.46 -3.74 28.10
C PRO A 153 13.09 -3.67 26.70
N ALA A 154 14.23 -4.32 26.49
CA ALA A 154 14.92 -4.31 25.20
C ALA A 154 14.18 -5.14 24.13
N GLU A 155 13.68 -6.33 24.50
CA GLU A 155 12.90 -7.20 23.62
C GLU A 155 11.56 -6.54 23.26
N PHE A 156 10.91 -5.92 24.25
CA PHE A 156 9.67 -5.16 24.03
C PHE A 156 9.83 -4.00 23.03
N LEU A 157 10.94 -3.26 23.08
CA LEU A 157 11.18 -2.17 22.13
C LEU A 157 11.41 -2.68 20.70
N ILE A 158 12.06 -3.83 20.55
CA ILE A 158 12.27 -4.47 19.24
C ILE A 158 10.92 -4.93 18.68
N GLU A 159 10.12 -5.65 19.47
CA GLU A 159 8.78 -6.09 19.06
C GLU A 159 7.87 -4.90 18.70
N LEU A 160 7.92 -3.83 19.49
CA LEU A 160 7.15 -2.62 19.22
C LEU A 160 7.59 -1.96 17.91
N TYR A 161 8.90 -1.90 17.66
CA TYR A 161 9.46 -1.39 16.41
C TYR A 161 9.01 -2.24 15.21
N GLU A 162 9.12 -3.56 15.30
CA GLU A 162 8.68 -4.49 14.26
C GLU A 162 7.18 -4.38 13.99
N PHE A 163 6.37 -4.23 15.04
CA PHE A 163 4.93 -4.00 14.91
C PHE A 163 4.63 -2.68 14.17
N TYR A 164 5.34 -1.59 14.50
CA TYR A 164 5.15 -0.31 13.79
C TYR A 164 5.65 -0.37 12.35
N LEU A 165 6.77 -1.04 12.09
CA LEU A 165 7.23 -1.30 10.72
C LEU A 165 6.21 -2.12 9.93
N TRP A 166 5.66 -3.16 10.51
CA TRP A 166 4.61 -3.97 9.90
C TRP A 166 3.36 -3.13 9.63
N ARG A 167 2.93 -2.29 10.58
CA ARG A 167 1.81 -1.33 10.42
C ARG A 167 2.06 -0.37 9.26
N LEU A 168 3.26 0.21 9.17
CA LEU A 168 3.65 1.10 8.08
C LEU A 168 3.64 0.37 6.74
N ARG A 169 4.21 -0.83 6.67
CA ARG A 169 4.24 -1.67 5.46
C ARG A 169 2.84 -2.16 5.05
N SER A 170 1.90 -2.23 5.98
CA SER A 170 0.53 -2.69 5.74
C SER A 170 -0.44 -1.53 5.51
N LEU A 171 0.05 -0.29 5.33
CA LEU A 171 -0.80 0.88 5.05
C LEU A 171 -1.53 0.78 3.71
N TRP A 172 -1.13 -0.11 2.80
CA TRP A 172 -1.74 -0.30 1.49
C TRP A 172 -2.76 -1.44 1.43
N SER A 173 -3.09 -2.04 2.56
CA SER A 173 -4.20 -2.99 2.69
C SER A 173 -5.04 -2.66 3.92
N ASP A 174 -6.32 -3.00 3.91
CA ASP A 174 -7.13 -3.05 5.12
C ASP A 174 -7.12 -4.45 5.74
N GLU A 175 -7.59 -4.51 6.98
CA GLU A 175 -7.65 -5.76 7.73
C GLU A 175 -8.49 -6.85 7.03
N PRO A 176 -9.70 -6.55 6.51
CA PRO A 176 -10.48 -7.55 5.77
C PRO A 176 -9.77 -8.09 4.52
N SER A 177 -9.08 -7.24 3.75
CA SER A 177 -8.36 -7.69 2.55
C SER A 177 -7.19 -8.61 2.92
N ARG A 178 -6.47 -8.32 4.02
CA ARG A 178 -5.41 -9.21 4.52
C ARG A 178 -5.94 -10.55 4.99
N GLN A 179 -7.04 -10.55 5.74
CA GLN A 179 -7.69 -11.78 6.20
C GLN A 179 -8.14 -12.63 5.02
N LEU A 180 -8.81 -12.02 4.04
CA LEU A 180 -9.24 -12.73 2.84
C LEU A 180 -8.06 -13.32 2.06
N ALA A 181 -7.03 -12.50 1.79
CA ALA A 181 -5.82 -12.97 1.12
C ALA A 181 -5.15 -14.12 1.88
N SER A 182 -5.08 -14.03 3.21
CA SER A 182 -4.51 -15.10 4.02
C SER A 182 -5.35 -16.37 3.97
N VAL A 183 -6.68 -16.29 4.00
CA VAL A 183 -7.55 -17.47 3.94
C VAL A 183 -7.40 -18.18 2.59
N ILE A 184 -7.39 -17.44 1.50
CA ILE A 184 -7.24 -17.98 0.14
C ILE A 184 -5.90 -18.71 -0.02
N LEU A 185 -4.82 -18.15 0.52
CA LEU A 185 -3.47 -18.68 0.27
C LEU A 185 -2.99 -19.67 1.33
N ARG A 186 -3.59 -19.73 2.52
CA ARG A 186 -3.04 -20.44 3.68
C ARG A 186 -2.73 -21.90 3.40
N ASP A 187 -3.69 -22.65 2.85
CA ASP A 187 -3.55 -24.09 2.69
C ASP A 187 -2.52 -24.42 1.61
N ALA A 188 -2.48 -23.63 0.54
CA ALA A 188 -1.45 -23.73 -0.49
C ALA A 188 -0.05 -23.36 0.04
N ILE A 189 0.07 -22.32 0.87
CA ILE A 189 1.34 -21.93 1.52
C ILE A 189 1.88 -23.09 2.36
N VAL A 190 1.02 -23.73 3.15
CA VAL A 190 1.42 -24.88 4.00
C VAL A 190 1.79 -26.09 3.15
N LYS A 191 0.99 -26.40 2.11
CA LYS A 191 1.21 -27.52 1.20
C LYS A 191 2.55 -27.42 0.48
N HIS A 192 2.91 -26.24 -0.01
CA HIS A 192 4.16 -26.02 -0.73
C HIS A 192 5.33 -25.67 0.20
N GLY A 193 5.09 -25.32 1.46
CA GLY A 193 6.12 -25.00 2.46
C GLY A 193 6.87 -23.70 2.16
N LEU A 194 6.15 -22.67 1.72
CA LEU A 194 6.73 -21.35 1.45
C LEU A 194 7.32 -20.73 2.73
N SER A 195 8.42 -19.99 2.63
CA SER A 195 9.03 -19.34 3.79
C SER A 195 8.07 -18.33 4.42
N GLU A 196 8.16 -18.08 5.73
CA GLU A 196 7.31 -17.10 6.41
C GLU A 196 7.50 -15.69 5.81
N HIS A 197 8.74 -15.36 5.43
CA HIS A 197 9.07 -14.12 4.74
C HIS A 197 8.29 -13.96 3.41
N ASP A 198 8.41 -14.94 2.52
CA ASP A 198 7.76 -14.89 1.20
C ASP A 198 6.23 -15.00 1.33
N ALA A 199 5.72 -15.77 2.29
CA ALA A 199 4.30 -15.86 2.59
C ALA A 199 3.72 -14.51 3.03
N HIS A 200 4.43 -13.74 3.86
CA HIS A 200 4.00 -12.40 4.24
C HIS A 200 4.00 -11.42 3.06
N ILE A 201 5.00 -11.51 2.17
CA ILE A 201 5.03 -10.69 0.96
C ILE A 201 3.82 -11.06 0.08
N LEU A 202 3.60 -12.34 -0.17
CA LEU A 202 2.54 -12.85 -1.04
C LEU A 202 1.14 -12.42 -0.54
N VAL A 203 0.85 -12.66 0.74
CA VAL A 203 -0.42 -12.25 1.36
C VAL A 203 -0.59 -10.74 1.30
N ARG A 204 0.48 -9.97 1.52
CA ARG A 204 0.42 -8.51 1.41
C ARG A 204 0.12 -8.06 -0.02
N THR A 205 0.83 -8.60 -1.02
CA THR A 205 0.62 -8.25 -2.44
C THR A 205 -0.82 -8.51 -2.88
N VAL A 206 -1.38 -9.67 -2.51
CA VAL A 206 -2.78 -10.00 -2.81
C VAL A 206 -3.73 -9.06 -2.06
N ALA A 207 -3.50 -8.82 -0.78
CA ALA A 207 -4.32 -7.92 0.04
C ALA A 207 -4.30 -6.47 -0.46
N GLU A 208 -3.15 -5.99 -0.94
CA GLU A 208 -3.02 -4.68 -1.57
C GLU A 208 -3.86 -4.60 -2.83
N ALA A 209 -3.77 -5.61 -3.71
CA ALA A 209 -4.57 -5.64 -4.92
C ALA A 209 -6.06 -5.61 -4.60
N LEU A 210 -6.52 -6.45 -3.65
CA LEU A 210 -7.89 -6.52 -3.13
C LEU A 210 -8.37 -5.16 -2.57
N TYR A 211 -7.51 -4.46 -1.82
CA TYR A 211 -7.84 -3.20 -1.17
C TYR A 211 -7.90 -2.00 -2.13
N VAL A 212 -6.94 -1.88 -3.04
CA VAL A 212 -6.58 -0.62 -3.70
C VAL A 212 -7.62 -0.09 -4.71
N GLY A 213 -8.71 -0.80 -5.00
CA GLY A 213 -9.75 -0.28 -5.90
C GLY A 213 -9.26 0.00 -7.34
N GLN A 214 -10.17 0.14 -8.31
CA GLN A 214 -9.84 0.63 -9.67
C GLN A 214 -10.03 2.15 -9.71
N GLY A 215 -10.17 2.78 -8.53
CA GLY A 215 -10.27 4.21 -8.39
C GLY A 215 -9.02 4.90 -8.92
N ASN A 216 -9.23 6.00 -9.63
CA ASN A 216 -8.15 6.86 -10.12
C ASN A 216 -7.27 7.33 -8.95
N LEU A 217 -6.01 7.69 -9.22
CA LEU A 217 -5.04 8.13 -8.21
C LEU A 217 -5.62 9.17 -7.22
N VAL A 218 -6.50 10.05 -7.69
CA VAL A 218 -7.20 11.06 -6.89
C VAL A 218 -8.12 10.42 -5.84
N SER A 219 -8.94 9.43 -6.20
CA SER A 219 -9.83 8.78 -5.22
C SER A 219 -9.02 8.04 -4.17
N ARG A 220 -7.96 7.33 -4.58
CA ARG A 220 -7.01 6.65 -3.67
C ARG A 220 -6.30 7.60 -2.71
N THR A 221 -6.06 8.84 -3.14
CA THR A 221 -5.43 9.88 -2.30
C THR A 221 -6.35 10.32 -1.17
N PHE A 222 -7.66 10.29 -1.36
CA PHE A 222 -8.64 10.73 -0.35
C PHE A 222 -9.37 9.57 0.35
N GLU A 223 -9.20 8.33 -0.11
CA GLU A 223 -9.80 7.15 0.48
C GLU A 223 -9.06 6.69 1.76
N GLY A 224 -9.85 6.47 2.82
CA GLY A 224 -9.41 5.83 4.05
C GLY A 224 -9.40 6.74 5.28
N ARG A 225 -8.97 6.17 6.42
CA ARG A 225 -9.02 6.85 7.72
C ARG A 225 -7.97 7.96 7.86
N VAL A 226 -6.83 7.85 7.17
CA VAL A 226 -5.70 8.78 7.31
C VAL A 226 -6.02 10.18 6.74
N PRO A 227 -6.54 10.34 5.50
CA PRO A 227 -6.93 11.66 4.98
C PRO A 227 -8.04 12.31 5.82
N CYS A 228 -9.03 11.53 6.27
CA CYS A 228 -10.10 12.02 7.15
C CYS A 228 -9.57 12.51 8.50
N ALA A 229 -8.68 11.74 9.14
CA ALA A 229 -8.03 12.15 10.38
C ALA A 229 -7.18 13.41 10.18
N PHE A 230 -6.44 13.49 9.07
CA PHE A 230 -5.65 14.68 8.72
C PHE A 230 -6.54 15.91 8.56
N ALA A 231 -7.68 15.79 7.86
CA ALA A 231 -8.64 16.87 7.71
C ALA A 231 -9.23 17.29 9.07
N GLY A 232 -9.63 16.34 9.92
CA GLY A 232 -10.13 16.62 11.27
C GLY A 232 -9.13 17.36 12.15
N ILE A 233 -7.88 16.89 12.21
CA ILE A 233 -6.80 17.57 12.96
C ILE A 233 -6.46 18.93 12.35
N THR A 234 -6.53 19.08 11.03
CA THR A 234 -6.35 20.37 10.34
C THR A 234 -7.40 21.38 10.78
N MET A 235 -8.68 20.98 10.81
CA MET A 235 -9.77 21.84 11.28
C MET A 235 -9.64 22.18 12.76
N LEU A 236 -9.29 21.21 13.60
CA LEU A 236 -9.04 21.45 15.02
C LEU A 236 -7.87 22.42 15.24
N GLY A 237 -6.78 22.26 14.49
CA GLY A 237 -5.62 23.14 14.54
C GLY A 237 -5.94 24.56 14.06
N LEU A 238 -6.78 24.71 13.02
CA LEU A 238 -7.27 26.01 12.57
C LEU A 238 -8.13 26.68 13.64
N TYR A 239 -9.07 25.94 14.23
CA TYR A 239 -9.90 26.41 15.33
C TYR A 239 -9.07 26.85 16.53
N ALA A 240 -8.07 26.05 16.92
CA ALA A 240 -7.17 26.35 18.03
C ALA A 240 -6.34 27.63 17.79
N ARG A 241 -5.90 27.87 16.54
CA ARG A 241 -5.23 29.13 16.17
C ARG A 241 -6.19 30.31 16.21
N TRP A 242 -7.40 30.14 15.69
CA TRP A 242 -8.40 31.21 15.59
C TRP A 242 -8.93 31.65 16.96
N ARG A 243 -9.15 30.71 17.88
CA ARG A 243 -9.56 30.97 19.26
C ARG A 243 -8.41 31.30 20.21
N ALA A 244 -7.18 31.40 19.71
CA ALA A 244 -5.98 31.62 20.52
C ALA A 244 -5.87 30.66 21.72
N LEU A 245 -6.18 29.37 21.51
CA LEU A 245 -6.08 28.33 22.54
C LEU A 245 -4.65 28.17 23.07
N PRO A 246 -4.47 27.55 24.25
CA PRO A 246 -3.16 27.33 24.87
C PRO A 246 -2.13 26.72 23.92
N ILE A 247 -0.86 27.04 24.15
CA ILE A 247 0.24 26.60 23.29
C ILE A 247 0.30 25.07 23.18
N ASP A 248 0.02 24.35 24.26
CA ASP A 248 0.06 22.89 24.30
C ASP A 248 -0.93 22.26 23.30
N VAL A 249 -2.15 22.81 23.21
CA VAL A 249 -3.17 22.36 22.25
C VAL A 249 -2.71 22.60 20.81
N ARG A 250 -2.09 23.76 20.55
CA ARG A 250 -1.58 24.10 19.21
C ARG A 250 -0.38 23.26 18.81
N VAL A 251 0.52 22.95 19.75
CA VAL A 251 1.67 22.06 19.55
C VAL A 251 1.17 20.64 19.28
N PHE A 252 0.23 20.14 20.06
CA PHE A 252 -0.40 18.84 19.85
C PHE A 252 -1.02 18.73 18.45
N CYS A 253 -1.85 19.70 18.05
CA CYS A 253 -2.46 19.72 16.71
C CYS A 253 -1.40 19.79 15.61
N THR A 254 -0.33 20.56 15.82
CA THR A 254 0.77 20.68 14.85
C THR A 254 1.52 19.38 14.67
N MET A 255 1.86 18.70 15.78
CA MET A 255 2.52 17.40 15.78
C MET A 255 1.69 16.37 15.04
N TRP A 256 0.41 16.20 15.41
CA TRP A 256 -0.48 15.23 14.75
C TRP A 256 -0.74 15.57 13.29
N GLN A 257 -0.89 16.85 12.95
CA GLN A 257 -1.03 17.27 11.55
C GLN A 257 0.19 16.88 10.73
N TRP A 258 1.40 17.05 11.28
CA TRP A 258 2.63 16.68 10.60
C TRP A 258 2.77 15.17 10.46
N THR A 259 2.54 14.41 11.53
CA THR A 259 2.57 12.94 11.51
C THR A 259 1.57 12.37 10.50
N LEU A 260 0.32 12.83 10.54
CA LEU A 260 -0.71 12.35 9.60
C LEU A 260 -0.40 12.74 8.16
N PHE A 261 0.20 13.92 7.92
CA PHE A 261 0.68 14.29 6.59
C PHE A 261 1.78 13.35 6.10
N GLN A 262 2.77 13.03 6.93
CA GLN A 262 3.85 12.10 6.54
C GLN A 262 3.31 10.70 6.27
N VAL A 263 2.42 10.18 7.12
CA VAL A 263 1.76 8.89 6.91
C VAL A 263 0.92 8.90 5.64
N TRP A 264 0.21 10.01 5.37
CA TRP A 264 -0.60 10.16 4.17
C TRP A 264 0.26 10.20 2.91
N VAL A 265 1.35 10.98 2.90
CA VAL A 265 2.28 11.05 1.77
C VAL A 265 2.98 9.71 1.55
N TYR A 266 3.45 9.07 2.62
CA TYR A 266 4.06 7.75 2.56
C TYR A 266 3.09 6.75 1.92
N ARG A 267 1.86 6.65 2.45
CA ARG A 267 0.82 5.79 1.88
C ARG A 267 0.46 6.13 0.42
N THR A 268 0.42 7.39 0.02
CA THR A 268 -0.06 7.73 -1.33
C THR A 268 1.02 7.68 -2.38
N LEU A 269 2.23 8.13 -2.06
CA LEU A 269 3.30 8.30 -3.04
C LEU A 269 4.29 7.13 -3.06
N TRP A 270 4.44 6.38 -1.97
CA TRP A 270 5.41 5.30 -1.88
C TRP A 270 4.83 3.91 -2.15
N GLY A 271 3.50 3.79 -2.27
CA GLY A 271 2.85 2.49 -2.42
C GLY A 271 3.29 1.69 -3.63
N ARG A 272 3.41 2.35 -4.80
CA ARG A 272 3.90 1.68 -6.01
C ARG A 272 5.33 1.19 -5.85
N TYR A 273 6.20 2.00 -5.25
CA TYR A 273 7.59 1.62 -5.01
C TYR A 273 7.66 0.39 -4.11
N HIS A 274 6.98 0.42 -2.96
CA HIS A 274 6.99 -0.69 -2.01
C HIS A 274 6.37 -1.97 -2.57
N HIS A 275 5.34 -1.86 -3.40
CA HIS A 275 4.75 -3.02 -4.07
C HIS A 275 5.79 -3.76 -4.94
N TRP A 276 6.45 -3.03 -5.84
CA TRP A 276 7.46 -3.63 -6.74
C TRP A 276 8.75 -4.02 -6.01
N GLU A 277 9.14 -3.28 -4.98
CA GLU A 277 10.27 -3.62 -4.11
C GLU A 277 10.01 -4.94 -3.37
N SER A 278 8.80 -5.11 -2.79
CA SER A 278 8.44 -6.31 -2.04
C SER A 278 8.39 -7.54 -2.93
N LEU A 279 7.82 -7.43 -4.14
CA LEU A 279 7.86 -8.54 -5.11
C LEU A 279 9.30 -8.92 -5.47
N ARG A 280 10.18 -7.93 -5.60
CA ARG A 280 11.59 -8.17 -5.91
C ARG A 280 12.35 -8.80 -4.75
N SER A 281 11.93 -8.56 -3.50
CA SER A 281 12.56 -9.16 -2.31
C SER A 281 12.14 -10.60 -2.04
N LEU A 282 11.22 -11.18 -2.83
CA LEU A 282 10.91 -12.61 -2.74
C LEU A 282 12.17 -13.46 -2.94
N GLU A 283 12.42 -14.38 -2.00
CA GLU A 283 13.56 -15.30 -2.03
C GLU A 283 13.33 -16.43 -3.04
N ASP A 284 12.12 -17.01 -3.06
CA ASP A 284 11.75 -18.11 -3.97
C ASP A 284 10.47 -17.77 -4.76
N PRO A 285 10.58 -17.01 -5.88
CA PRO A 285 9.42 -16.58 -6.66
C PRO A 285 8.71 -17.74 -7.36
N ALA A 286 9.42 -18.78 -7.78
CA ALA A 286 8.83 -19.95 -8.45
C ALA A 286 7.91 -20.73 -7.49
N LYS A 287 8.34 -20.87 -6.23
CA LYS A 287 7.52 -21.51 -5.19
C LYS A 287 6.30 -20.67 -4.83
N ALA A 288 6.43 -19.34 -4.84
CA ALA A 288 5.31 -18.43 -4.64
C ALA A 288 4.27 -18.53 -5.77
N VAL A 289 4.68 -18.73 -7.03
CA VAL A 289 3.78 -19.04 -8.16
C VAL A 289 3.04 -20.35 -7.91
N ALA A 290 3.75 -21.42 -7.57
CA ALA A 290 3.13 -22.73 -7.31
C ALA A 290 2.06 -22.69 -6.21
N VAL A 291 2.28 -21.89 -5.16
CA VAL A 291 1.29 -21.63 -4.10
C VAL A 291 0.02 -21.00 -4.67
N MET A 292 0.16 -19.99 -5.51
CA MET A 292 -0.99 -19.28 -6.07
C MET A 292 -1.73 -20.13 -7.12
N GLU A 293 -1.02 -20.91 -7.94
CA GLU A 293 -1.63 -21.88 -8.86
C GLU A 293 -2.45 -22.93 -8.09
N ALA A 294 -1.87 -23.49 -7.02
CA ALA A 294 -2.59 -24.42 -6.14
C ALA A 294 -3.80 -23.76 -5.48
N ALA A 295 -3.73 -22.48 -5.13
CA ALA A 295 -4.88 -21.75 -4.59
C ALA A 295 -6.01 -21.63 -5.63
N VAL A 296 -5.70 -21.41 -6.92
CA VAL A 296 -6.71 -21.44 -8.00
C VAL A 296 -7.38 -22.80 -8.08
N GLU A 297 -6.60 -23.88 -8.18
CA GLU A 297 -7.12 -25.25 -8.31
C GLU A 297 -8.02 -25.63 -7.13
N MET A 298 -7.64 -25.25 -5.92
CA MET A 298 -8.45 -25.50 -4.71
C MET A 298 -9.75 -24.71 -4.69
N THR A 299 -9.80 -23.57 -5.38
CA THR A 299 -11.01 -22.75 -5.50
C THR A 299 -11.93 -23.28 -6.59
N GLU A 300 -11.41 -23.93 -7.64
CA GLU A 300 -12.20 -24.53 -8.72
C GLU A 300 -12.76 -25.92 -8.37
N ALA A 301 -12.13 -26.62 -7.40
CA ALA A 301 -12.51 -27.98 -7.02
C ALA A 301 -13.58 -28.06 -5.90
N GLY A 302 -13.95 -26.93 -5.30
CA GLY A 302 -14.98 -26.82 -4.25
C GLY A 302 -16.22 -26.15 -4.79
#